data_AF-A0A9W6JZF4-F1
#
_entry.id   AF-A0A9W6JZF4-F1
#
_cell.length_a   1.000
_cell.length_b   1.000
_cell.length_c   1.000
_cell.angle_alpha   90.00
_cell.angle_beta   90.00
_cell.angle_gamma   90.00
#
_symmetry.space_group_name_H-M   'P 1'
#
loop_
_entity.id
_entity.type
_entity.pdbx_description
1 polymer ?
#
loop_
_entity_poly.entity_id
_entity_poly.type
_entity_poly.pdbx_seq_one_letter_code
_entity_poly.pdbx_strand_id
1 'polypeptide(L)'
;MNDDRNGKVATGADWIIPILGAAFATYYLISIKDLDWEAKVSGVFCAVVLFLLIGIFALRTVIGLARGTHYLELTSLYEDRKLAIVRGSLFGLTVASVAVIPWAGFTLSTFGFLFAGFLWLQRMSVRAAALTAGSLALFGYVLFILILRTSFPQGPFERLVSALTGL
;
A
#
# COMPACT_ATOMS: atom_id res chain seq x y z
N MET A 1 32.22 6.08 -24.08
CA MET A 1 31.49 4.84 -23.77
C MET A 1 31.92 4.42 -22.37
N ASN A 2 31.21 4.92 -21.34
CA ASN A 2 31.42 4.49 -19.95
C ASN A 2 30.72 3.15 -19.75
N ASP A 3 31.47 2.18 -19.26
CA ASP A 3 31.02 0.83 -18.97
C ASP A 3 30.39 0.80 -17.57
N ASP A 4 29.16 1.33 -17.45
CA ASP A 4 28.39 1.35 -16.20
C ASP A 4 27.71 -0.01 -15.89
N ARG A 5 28.12 -1.10 -16.56
CA ARG A 5 27.44 -2.41 -16.52
C ARG A 5 27.92 -3.38 -15.44
N ASN A 6 28.86 -2.97 -14.57
CA ASN A 6 29.42 -3.83 -13.54
C ASN A 6 29.20 -3.31 -12.10
N GLY A 7 28.13 -2.52 -11.90
CA GLY A 7 27.69 -2.12 -10.57
C GLY A 7 26.96 -3.28 -9.89
N LYS A 8 27.61 -3.89 -8.89
CA LYS A 8 27.01 -4.87 -7.98
C LYS A 8 25.69 -4.30 -7.42
N VAL A 9 24.58 -5.01 -7.61
CA VAL A 9 23.26 -4.51 -7.19
C VAL A 9 23.05 -4.81 -5.70
N ALA A 10 22.93 -3.75 -4.90
CA ALA A 10 22.63 -3.83 -3.48
C ALA A 10 21.17 -4.31 -3.28
N THR A 11 20.98 -5.52 -2.76
CA THR A 11 19.63 -6.13 -2.63
C THR A 11 19.09 -6.11 -1.20
N GLY A 12 19.89 -5.70 -0.21
CA GLY A 12 19.52 -5.80 1.21
C GLY A 12 18.27 -4.98 1.57
N ALA A 13 18.16 -3.77 1.03
CA ALA A 13 17.01 -2.88 1.20
C ALA A 13 15.72 -3.47 0.60
N ASP A 14 15.84 -4.21 -0.51
CA ASP A 14 14.70 -4.73 -1.26
C ASP A 14 13.98 -5.87 -0.54
N TRP A 15 14.60 -6.49 0.48
CA TRP A 15 13.99 -7.53 1.31
C TRP A 15 13.04 -7.02 2.37
N ILE A 16 13.05 -5.71 2.69
CA ILE A 16 12.14 -5.13 3.69
C ILE A 16 10.69 -5.31 3.26
N ILE A 17 10.37 -5.03 1.99
CA ILE A 17 9.00 -5.15 1.47
C ILE A 17 8.52 -6.62 1.48
N PRO A 18 9.27 -7.60 0.95
CA PRO A 18 8.94 -9.02 1.05
C PRO A 18 8.74 -9.52 2.48
N ILE A 19 9.62 -9.17 3.42
CA ILE A 19 9.53 -9.65 4.81
C ILE A 19 8.28 -9.08 5.48
N LEU A 20 8.05 -7.77 5.36
CA LEU A 20 6.85 -7.14 5.91
C LEU A 20 5.57 -7.68 5.25
N GLY A 21 5.60 -7.91 3.93
CA GLY A 21 4.49 -8.50 3.18
C GLY A 21 4.18 -9.93 3.63
N ALA A 22 5.20 -10.77 3.82
CA ALA A 22 5.04 -12.13 4.34
C ALA A 22 4.46 -12.11 5.76
N ALA A 23 5.02 -11.28 6.66
CA ALA A 23 4.52 -11.14 8.02
C ALA A 23 3.06 -10.68 8.06
N PHE A 24 2.71 -9.69 7.23
CA PHE A 24 1.34 -9.21 7.10
C PHE A 24 0.38 -10.28 6.56
N ALA A 25 0.76 -11.00 5.51
CA ALA A 25 -0.07 -12.07 4.95
C ALA A 25 -0.25 -13.22 5.95
N THR A 26 0.79 -13.61 6.69
CA THR A 26 0.67 -14.60 7.77
C THR A 26 -0.29 -14.11 8.86
N TYR A 27 -0.14 -12.88 9.34
CA TYR A 27 -1.06 -12.28 10.30
C TYR A 27 -2.50 -12.28 9.80
N TYR A 28 -2.70 -11.87 8.54
CA TYR A 28 -4.02 -11.84 7.92
C TYR A 28 -4.64 -13.23 7.82
N LEU A 29 -3.90 -14.24 7.34
CA LEU A 29 -4.38 -15.62 7.26
C LEU A 29 -4.76 -16.21 8.64
N ILE A 30 -4.04 -15.81 9.69
CA ILE A 30 -4.40 -16.21 11.07
C ILE A 30 -5.68 -15.50 11.51
N SER A 31 -5.84 -14.22 11.18
CA SER A 31 -6.98 -13.40 11.59
C SER A 31 -8.29 -13.73 10.89
N ILE A 32 -8.27 -14.27 9.66
CA ILE A 32 -9.50 -14.54 8.88
C ILE A 32 -10.20 -15.86 9.22
N LYS A 33 -9.71 -16.62 10.22
CA LYS A 33 -10.23 -17.96 10.53
C LYS A 33 -11.73 -18.00 10.84
N ASP A 34 -12.28 -16.90 11.36
CA ASP A 34 -13.69 -16.80 11.75
C ASP A 34 -14.59 -16.06 10.73
N LEU A 35 -14.05 -15.63 9.57
CA LEU A 35 -14.82 -14.91 8.56
C LEU A 35 -15.66 -15.85 7.66
N ASP A 36 -16.64 -15.28 6.97
CA ASP A 36 -17.44 -15.99 5.97
C ASP A 36 -16.58 -16.55 4.83
N TRP A 37 -17.04 -17.66 4.23
CA TRP A 37 -16.31 -18.41 3.21
C TRP A 37 -15.92 -17.55 1.99
N GLU A 38 -16.80 -16.65 1.54
CA GLU A 38 -16.55 -15.77 0.40
C GLU A 38 -15.41 -14.76 0.67
N ALA A 39 -15.35 -14.22 1.89
CA ALA A 39 -14.25 -13.34 2.32
C ALA A 39 -12.94 -14.12 2.52
N LYS A 40 -13.02 -15.39 2.94
CA LYS A 40 -11.85 -16.27 3.08
C LYS A 40 -11.19 -16.57 1.73
N VAL A 41 -11.96 -16.89 0.68
CA VAL A 41 -11.40 -17.28 -0.63
C VAL A 41 -10.59 -16.14 -1.26
N SER A 42 -11.15 -14.92 -1.27
CA SER A 42 -10.45 -13.75 -1.81
C SER A 42 -9.18 -13.41 -1.02
N GLY A 43 -9.27 -13.44 0.31
CA GLY A 43 -8.15 -13.22 1.20
C GLY A 43 -7.02 -14.24 1.05
N VAL A 44 -7.35 -15.53 0.97
CA VAL A 44 -6.38 -16.60 0.75
C VAL A 44 -5.74 -16.49 -0.63
N PHE A 45 -6.52 -16.17 -1.68
CA PHE A 45 -5.97 -15.97 -3.02
C PHE A 45 -4.91 -14.86 -3.06
N CYS A 46 -5.20 -13.70 -2.45
CA CYS A 46 -4.22 -12.62 -2.34
C CYS A 46 -2.96 -13.04 -1.59
N ALA A 47 -3.10 -13.78 -0.49
CA ALA A 47 -1.95 -14.27 0.28
C ALA A 47 -1.08 -15.24 -0.54
N VAL A 48 -1.69 -16.18 -1.27
CA VAL A 48 -0.97 -17.12 -2.14
C VAL A 48 -0.18 -16.39 -3.22
N VAL A 49 -0.81 -15.45 -3.92
CA VAL A 49 -0.13 -14.64 -4.95
C VAL A 49 1.04 -13.86 -4.34
N LEU A 50 0.84 -13.26 -3.16
CA LEU A 50 1.91 -12.52 -2.48
C LEU A 50 3.08 -13.43 -2.11
N PHE A 51 2.82 -14.59 -1.50
CA PHE A 51 3.88 -15.56 -1.17
C PHE A 51 4.60 -16.08 -2.40
N LEU A 52 3.88 -16.29 -3.50
CA LEU A 52 4.48 -16.69 -4.78
C LEU A 52 5.44 -15.61 -5.30
N LEU A 53 5.03 -14.34 -5.30
CA LEU A 53 5.89 -13.23 -5.72
C LEU A 53 7.12 -13.08 -4.83
N ILE A 54 6.94 -13.21 -3.51
CA ILE A 54 8.04 -13.22 -2.54
C ILE A 54 9.00 -14.39 -2.81
N GLY A 55 8.47 -15.58 -3.12
CA GLY A 55 9.25 -16.77 -3.48
C GLY A 55 10.05 -16.59 -4.77
N ILE A 56 9.45 -16.01 -5.81
CA ILE A 56 10.15 -15.68 -7.06
C ILE A 56 11.28 -14.68 -6.79
N PHE A 57 11.00 -13.64 -6.00
CA PHE A 57 12.00 -12.64 -5.63
C PHE A 57 13.16 -13.29 -4.86
N ALA A 58 12.85 -14.12 -3.86
CA ALA A 58 13.84 -14.86 -3.08
C ALA A 58 14.72 -15.76 -3.95
N LEU A 59 14.11 -16.52 -4.87
CA LEU A 59 14.82 -17.39 -5.79
C LEU A 59 15.76 -16.59 -6.69
N ARG A 60 15.28 -15.46 -7.23
CA ARG A 60 16.08 -14.56 -8.06
C ARG A 60 17.27 -13.99 -7.28
N THR A 61 17.08 -13.59 -6.02
CA THR A 61 18.16 -13.11 -5.15
C THR A 61 19.19 -14.22 -4.89
N VAL A 62 18.76 -15.44 -4.54
CA VAL A 62 19.69 -16.56 -4.26
C VAL A 62 20.51 -16.91 -5.52
N ILE A 63 19.88 -16.95 -6.69
CA ILE A 63 20.57 -17.17 -7.97
C ILE A 63 21.55 -16.02 -8.27
N GLY A 64 21.17 -14.77 -8.01
CA GLY A 64 22.02 -13.60 -8.18
C GLY A 64 23.24 -13.56 -7.26
N LEU A 65 23.04 -14.00 -6.01
CA LEU A 65 24.09 -14.11 -4.98
C LEU A 65 25.07 -15.24 -5.32
N ALA A 66 24.56 -16.40 -5.73
CA ALA A 66 25.37 -17.54 -6.18
C ALA A 66 26.21 -17.23 -7.43
N ARG A 67 25.74 -16.31 -8.28
CA ARG A 67 26.48 -15.82 -9.46
C ARG A 67 27.45 -14.68 -9.15
N GLY A 68 27.59 -14.25 -7.89
CA GLY A 68 28.51 -13.18 -7.46
C GLY A 68 28.11 -11.76 -7.92
N THR A 69 26.87 -11.57 -8.40
CA THR A 69 26.39 -10.30 -8.99
C THR A 69 25.64 -9.40 -8.01
N HIS A 70 25.23 -9.93 -6.86
CA HIS A 70 24.43 -9.23 -5.84
C HIS A 70 25.21 -9.15 -4.53
N TYR A 71 25.14 -8.02 -3.83
CA TYR A 71 25.69 -7.86 -2.48
C TYR A 71 24.56 -7.42 -1.53
N LEU A 72 24.53 -8.00 -0.34
CA LEU A 72 23.57 -7.64 0.71
C LEU A 72 24.07 -6.38 1.41
N GLU A 73 23.74 -5.23 0.83
CA GLU A 73 24.04 -3.94 1.46
C GLU A 73 22.75 -3.35 2.05
N LEU A 74 22.76 -3.17 3.37
CA LEU A 74 21.71 -2.51 4.14
C LEU A 74 21.90 -0.98 4.17
N THR A 75 23.08 -0.49 3.77
CA THR A 75 23.48 0.93 3.80
C THR A 75 22.75 1.79 2.77
N SER A 76 22.32 1.20 1.65
CA SER A 76 21.61 1.90 0.56
C SER A 76 20.25 2.51 0.99
N LEU A 77 19.69 2.09 2.14
CA LEU A 77 18.47 2.69 2.70
C LEU A 77 18.62 4.17 3.11
N TYR A 78 19.86 4.59 3.41
CA TYR A 78 20.13 5.89 4.02
C TYR A 78 20.91 6.86 3.13
N GLU A 79 21.32 6.40 1.95
CA GLU A 79 22.31 7.11 1.12
C GLU A 79 21.71 8.29 0.37
N ASP A 80 20.39 8.27 0.11
CA ASP A 80 19.70 9.36 -0.55
C ASP A 80 18.70 10.05 0.40
N ARG A 81 19.16 11.17 1.00
CA ARG A 81 18.37 11.97 1.96
C ARG A 81 17.03 12.42 1.39
N LYS A 82 16.92 12.64 0.08
CA LYS A 82 15.63 12.99 -0.56
C LYS A 82 14.68 11.81 -0.57
N LEU A 83 15.18 10.61 -0.90
CA LEU A 83 14.37 9.40 -0.93
C LEU A 83 13.90 9.00 0.48
N ALA A 84 14.77 9.15 1.48
CA ALA A 84 14.43 8.93 2.89
C ALA A 84 13.30 9.86 3.36
N ILE A 85 13.33 11.15 2.99
CA ILE A 85 12.26 12.11 3.32
C ILE A 85 10.94 11.72 2.65
N VAL A 86 10.96 11.31 1.37
CA VAL A 86 9.75 10.89 0.64
C VAL A 86 9.15 9.62 1.23
N ARG A 87 9.98 8.63 1.60
CA ARG A 87 9.52 7.40 2.27
C ARG A 87 8.98 7.69 3.67
N GLY A 88 9.67 8.55 4.42
CA GLY A 88 9.23 8.98 5.76
C GLY A 88 7.92 9.75 5.71
N SER A 89 7.72 10.63 4.72
CA SER A 89 6.47 11.36 4.56
C SER A 89 5.32 10.44 4.15
N LEU A 90 5.54 9.49 3.23
CA LEU A 90 4.53 8.47 2.91
C LEU A 90 4.16 7.63 4.13
N PHE A 91 5.16 7.15 4.88
CA PHE A 91 4.92 6.37 6.08
C PHE A 91 4.11 7.17 7.11
N GLY A 92 4.51 8.42 7.39
CA GLY A 92 3.79 9.30 8.29
C GLY A 92 2.36 9.57 7.81
N LEU A 93 2.16 9.77 6.50
CA LEU A 93 0.84 9.97 5.92
C LEU A 93 -0.03 8.72 6.04
N THR A 94 0.54 7.53 5.81
CA THR A 94 -0.17 6.25 6.00
C THR A 94 -0.59 6.06 7.45
N VAL A 95 0.30 6.29 8.41
CA VAL A 95 -0.02 6.17 9.85
C VAL A 95 -1.12 7.17 10.24
N ALA A 96 -1.01 8.43 9.79
CA ALA A 96 -2.01 9.45 10.04
C ALA A 96 -3.37 9.06 9.44
N SER A 97 -3.39 8.56 8.20
CA SER A 97 -4.63 8.11 7.57
C SER A 97 -5.26 6.93 8.31
N VAL A 98 -4.47 5.94 8.73
CA VAL A 98 -4.97 4.81 9.54
C VAL A 98 -5.59 5.28 10.86
N ALA A 99 -4.95 6.24 11.53
CA ALA A 99 -5.48 6.81 12.77
C ALA A 99 -6.78 7.61 12.57
N VAL A 100 -6.96 8.22 11.39
CA VAL A 100 -8.12 9.05 11.07
C VAL A 100 -9.31 8.24 10.53
N ILE A 101 -9.07 7.05 9.95
CA ILE A 101 -10.13 6.16 9.40
C ILE A 101 -11.33 5.97 10.34
N PRO A 102 -11.16 5.67 11.65
CA PRO A 102 -12.30 5.43 12.55
C PRO A 102 -13.25 6.63 12.70
N TRP A 103 -12.76 7.86 12.47
CA TRP A 103 -13.55 9.09 12.60
C TRP A 103 -14.01 9.65 11.26
N ALA A 104 -13.12 9.65 10.26
CA ALA A 104 -13.40 10.23 8.95
C ALA A 104 -14.19 9.29 8.03
N GLY A 105 -14.17 7.98 8.30
CA GLY A 105 -14.70 6.97 7.39
C GLY A 105 -13.76 6.72 6.21
N PHE A 106 -14.08 5.68 5.43
CA PHE A 106 -13.27 5.23 4.30
C PHE A 106 -13.08 6.31 3.23
N THR A 107 -14.15 7.00 2.85
CA THR A 107 -14.13 7.90 1.69
C THR A 107 -13.29 9.13 1.97
N LEU A 108 -13.50 9.75 3.14
CA LEU A 108 -12.81 10.99 3.50
C LEU A 108 -11.35 10.72 3.88
N SER A 109 -11.04 9.58 4.53
CA SER A 109 -9.66 9.20 4.80
C SER A 109 -8.88 8.92 3.52
N THR A 110 -9.51 8.23 2.54
CA THR A 110 -8.89 7.92 1.24
C THR A 110 -8.69 9.18 0.42
N PHE A 111 -9.69 10.07 0.38
CA PHE A 111 -9.57 11.38 -0.24
C PHE A 111 -8.42 12.18 0.38
N GLY A 112 -8.39 12.31 1.71
CA GLY A 112 -7.35 13.06 2.42
C GLY A 112 -5.95 12.48 2.19
N PHE A 113 -5.80 11.16 2.25
CA PHE A 113 -4.55 10.46 1.95
C PHE A 113 -4.05 10.78 0.53
N LEU A 114 -4.91 10.56 -0.47
CA LEU A 114 -4.54 10.75 -1.88
C LEU A 114 -4.29 12.23 -2.19
N PHE A 115 -5.13 13.11 -1.68
CA PHE A 115 -5.01 14.55 -1.88
C PHE A 115 -3.70 15.09 -1.29
N ALA A 116 -3.37 14.72 -0.06
CA ALA A 116 -2.10 15.09 0.57
C ALA A 116 -0.90 14.47 -0.17
N GLY A 117 -1.02 13.22 -0.63
CA GLY A 117 0.01 12.56 -1.44
C GLY A 117 0.25 13.30 -2.77
N PHE A 118 -0.80 13.64 -3.50
CA PHE A 118 -0.69 14.34 -4.78
C PHE A 118 -0.17 15.77 -4.63
N LEU A 119 -0.56 16.48 -3.59
CA LEU A 119 -0.06 17.82 -3.30
C LEU A 119 1.40 17.82 -2.85
N TRP A 120 1.74 16.98 -1.87
CA TRP A 120 3.03 17.08 -1.20
C TRP A 120 4.13 16.29 -1.94
N LEU A 121 3.82 15.10 -2.46
CA LEU A 121 4.80 14.27 -3.15
C LEU A 121 4.87 14.55 -4.64
N GLN A 122 3.71 14.62 -5.31
CA GLN A 122 3.68 14.84 -6.77
C GLN A 122 3.63 16.31 -7.17
N ARG A 123 3.47 17.25 -6.21
CA ARG A 123 3.36 18.69 -6.45
C ARG A 123 2.31 19.04 -7.52
N MET A 124 1.21 18.30 -7.54
CA MET A 124 0.09 18.56 -8.45
C MET A 124 -0.62 19.86 -8.07
N SER A 125 -1.29 20.49 -9.04
CA SER A 125 -2.14 21.65 -8.75
C SER A 125 -3.32 21.23 -7.88
N VAL A 126 -3.75 22.12 -6.98
CA VAL A 126 -4.83 21.84 -6.01
C VAL A 126 -6.11 21.33 -6.67
N ARG A 127 -6.46 21.89 -7.84
CA ARG A 127 -7.64 21.46 -8.61
C ARG A 127 -7.48 20.06 -9.17
N ALA A 128 -6.34 19.75 -9.78
CA ALA A 128 -6.09 18.43 -10.35
C ALA A 128 -6.03 17.36 -9.24
N ALA A 129 -5.34 17.64 -8.13
CA ALA A 129 -5.26 16.76 -6.98
C ALA A 129 -6.64 16.49 -6.36
N ALA A 130 -7.48 17.53 -6.20
CA ALA A 130 -8.82 17.37 -5.66
C ALA A 130 -9.72 16.54 -6.59
N LEU A 131 -9.66 16.80 -7.90
CA LEU A 131 -10.44 16.05 -8.88
C LEU A 131 -10.02 14.59 -8.94
N THR A 132 -8.72 14.29 -9.03
CA THR A 132 -8.22 12.91 -9.10
C THR A 132 -8.47 12.16 -7.80
N ALA A 133 -8.12 12.73 -6.65
CA ALA A 133 -8.37 12.12 -5.35
C ALA A 133 -9.86 11.92 -5.09
N GLY A 134 -10.68 12.92 -5.43
CA GLY A 134 -12.14 12.85 -5.30
C GLY A 134 -12.73 11.74 -6.15
N SER A 135 -12.33 11.68 -7.43
CA SER A 135 -12.84 10.66 -8.36
C SER A 135 -12.46 9.25 -7.92
N LEU A 136 -11.23 9.06 -7.44
CA LEU A 136 -10.76 7.75 -6.99
C LEU A 136 -11.40 7.33 -5.66
N ALA A 137 -11.58 8.26 -4.72
CA ALA A 137 -12.26 8.00 -3.46
C ALA A 137 -13.76 7.68 -3.67
N LEU A 138 -14.44 8.42 -4.55
CA LEU A 138 -15.82 8.14 -4.95
C LEU A 138 -15.96 6.79 -5.64
N PHE A 139 -15.03 6.47 -6.56
CA PHE A 139 -15.02 5.16 -7.21
C PHE A 139 -14.84 4.03 -6.19
N GLY A 140 -13.93 4.20 -5.23
CA GLY A 140 -13.75 3.28 -4.11
C GLY A 140 -15.01 3.14 -3.26
N TYR A 141 -15.70 4.24 -2.95
CA TYR A 141 -16.97 4.21 -2.21
C TYR A 141 -18.01 3.36 -2.96
N VAL A 142 -18.20 3.61 -4.26
CA VAL A 142 -19.16 2.85 -5.07
C VAL A 142 -18.78 1.36 -5.11
N LEU A 143 -17.52 1.04 -5.37
CA LEU A 143 -17.08 -0.34 -5.52
C LEU A 143 -17.12 -1.12 -4.19
N PHE A 144 -16.61 -0.54 -3.11
CA PHE A 144 -16.47 -1.25 -1.84
C PHE A 144 -17.73 -1.20 -0.97
N ILE A 145 -18.38 -0.03 -0.87
CA ILE A 145 -19.52 0.14 0.03
C ILE A 145 -20.83 -0.19 -0.68
N LEU A 146 -21.06 0.30 -1.90
CA LEU A 146 -22.33 0.03 -2.60
C LEU A 146 -22.37 -1.36 -3.24
N ILE A 147 -21.34 -1.73 -4.01
CA ILE A 147 -21.33 -2.99 -4.77
C ILE A 147 -20.93 -4.16 -3.87
N LEU A 148 -19.78 -4.07 -3.19
CA LEU A 148 -19.25 -5.16 -2.37
C LEU A 148 -19.82 -5.20 -0.94
N ARG A 149 -20.63 -4.21 -0.53
CA ARG A 149 -21.23 -4.10 0.81
C ARG A 149 -20.25 -4.34 1.96
N THR A 150 -19.02 -3.85 1.79
CA THR A 150 -17.96 -4.05 2.77
C THR A 150 -18.21 -3.21 4.02
N SER A 151 -17.99 -3.79 5.19
CA SER A 151 -18.21 -3.20 6.51
C SER A 151 -17.13 -2.18 6.88
N PHE A 152 -16.97 -1.11 6.10
CA PHE A 152 -16.05 -0.04 6.46
C PHE A 152 -16.63 0.91 7.51
N PRO A 153 -15.79 1.53 8.35
CA PRO A 153 -16.25 2.52 9.33
C PRO A 153 -17.04 3.65 8.66
N GLN A 154 -18.26 3.89 9.15
CA GLN A 154 -19.13 4.94 8.63
C GLN A 154 -18.73 6.30 9.20
N GLY A 155 -18.05 7.09 8.37
CA GLY A 155 -17.69 8.46 8.66
C GLY A 155 -18.83 9.45 8.39
N PRO A 156 -18.58 10.76 8.59
CA PRO A 156 -19.56 11.80 8.37
C PRO A 156 -20.08 11.85 6.92
N PHE A 157 -19.25 11.50 5.93
CA PHE A 157 -19.69 11.46 4.52
C PHE A 157 -20.67 10.31 4.28
N GLU A 158 -20.33 9.10 4.73
CA GLU A 158 -21.18 7.92 4.59
C GLU A 158 -22.52 8.10 5.32
N ARG A 159 -22.50 8.74 6.49
CA ARG A 159 -23.73 9.08 7.25
C ARG A 159 -24.59 10.11 6.53
N LEU A 160 -24.00 11.13 5.90
CA LEU A 160 -24.72 12.11 5.10
C LEU A 160 -25.37 11.49 3.87
N VAL A 161 -24.63 10.63 3.16
CA VAL A 161 -25.17 9.91 2.00
C VAL A 161 -26.33 9.01 2.44
N SER A 162 -26.15 8.23 3.51
CA SER A 162 -27.21 7.38 4.07
C SER A 162 -28.44 8.18 4.48
N ALA A 163 -28.27 9.34 5.12
CA ALA A 163 -29.36 10.22 5.51
C ALA A 163 -30.12 10.83 4.32
N LEU A 164 -29.44 11.07 3.19
CA LEU A 164 -30.04 11.67 2.00
C LEU A 164 -30.67 10.63 1.07
N THR A 165 -30.06 9.45 0.93
CA THR A 165 -30.52 8.40 0.00
C THR A 165 -31.32 7.29 0.66
N GLY A 166 -31.38 7.23 2.00
CA GLY A 166 -32.09 6.19 2.74
C GLY A 166 -31.49 4.79 2.61
N LEU A 167 -30.24 4.70 2.13
CA LEU A 167 -29.45 3.48 1.95
C LEU A 167 -28.40 3.34 3.06
#